data_AF-A0A512M5K4-F1
#
_entry.id   AF-A0A512M5K4-F1
#
_cell.length_a   1.000
_cell.length_b   1.000
_cell.length_c   1.000
_cell.angle_alpha   90.00
_cell.angle_beta   90.00
_cell.angle_gamma   90.00
#
_symmetry.space_group_name_H-M   'P 1'
#
loop_
_entity.id
_entity.type
_entity.pdbx_description
1 polymer ?
#
loop_
_entity_poly.entity_id
_entity_poly.type
_entity_poly.pdbx_seq_one_letter_code
_entity_poly.pdbx_strand_id
1 'polypeptide(L)'
;MKYQEIQNESPTAPQPVDRMLGGLVRLGKICLLLLVVPVVVEIYKKPLAEQNAQREKLEALKTQRDALAGTRDKLVRQMDWIKNDTAYLEMRARDHEHMHKKGEYVIRFE
;
A
#
# COMPACT_ATOMS: atom_id res chain seq x y z
N MET A 1 -26.08 11.13 71.85
CA MET A 1 -26.12 10.76 70.41
C MET A 1 -27.28 11.54 69.77
N LYS A 2 -27.01 12.73 69.23
CA LYS A 2 -28.01 13.51 68.49
C LYS A 2 -27.71 13.33 67.01
N TYR A 3 -28.61 12.64 66.32
CA TYR A 3 -28.58 12.54 64.86
C TYR A 3 -29.07 13.87 64.30
N GLN A 4 -28.22 14.55 63.55
CA GLN A 4 -28.58 15.72 62.76
C GLN A 4 -28.90 15.21 61.35
N GLU A 5 -30.19 15.16 61.03
CA GLU A 5 -30.66 14.84 59.68
C GLU A 5 -30.20 15.96 58.75
N ILE A 6 -29.30 15.61 57.82
CA ILE A 6 -29.00 16.46 56.67
C ILE A 6 -30.26 16.40 55.82
N GLN A 7 -31.08 17.45 55.89
CA GLN A 7 -32.18 17.67 54.98
C GLN A 7 -31.59 17.75 53.57
N ASN A 8 -31.74 16.68 52.80
CA ASN A 8 -31.55 16.73 51.37
C ASN A 8 -32.63 17.66 50.81
N GLU A 9 -32.21 18.90 50.55
CA GLU A 9 -33.00 19.89 49.87
C GLU A 9 -33.48 19.29 48.53
N SER A 10 -34.79 19.44 48.31
CA SER A 10 -35.56 19.06 47.13
C SER A 10 -34.82 19.31 45.81
N PRO A 11 -35.08 18.51 44.75
CA PRO A 11 -34.53 18.80 43.43
C PRO A 11 -35.07 20.16 42.95
N THR A 12 -34.21 21.18 43.01
CA THR A 12 -34.53 22.54 42.56
C THR A 12 -34.91 22.47 41.07
N ALA A 13 -36.11 22.98 40.74
CA ALA A 13 -36.57 23.06 39.36
C ALA A 13 -35.52 23.78 38.49
N PRO A 14 -35.24 23.29 37.27
CA PRO A 14 -34.16 23.82 36.44
C PRO A 14 -34.42 25.30 36.15
N GLN A 15 -33.55 26.17 36.66
CA GLN A 15 -33.65 27.59 36.40
C GLN A 15 -33.33 27.87 34.93
N PRO A 16 -33.94 28.88 34.28
CA PRO A 16 -33.70 29.19 32.87
C PRO A 16 -32.22 29.50 32.56
N VAL A 17 -31.46 29.94 33.57
CA VAL A 17 -30.01 30.17 33.48
C VAL A 17 -29.21 28.89 33.26
N ASP A 18 -29.64 27.75 33.81
CA ASP A 18 -28.97 26.44 33.61
C ASP A 18 -29.17 25.91 32.19
N ARG A 19 -30.31 26.23 31.56
CA ARG A 19 -30.55 25.92 30.14
C ARG A 19 -29.70 26.79 29.22
N MET A 20 -29.52 28.08 29.52
CA MET A 20 -28.62 28.95 28.75
C MET A 20 -27.15 28.53 28.91
N LEU A 21 -26.70 28.24 30.14
CA LEU A 21 -25.34 27.73 30.39
C LEU A 21 -25.11 26.40 29.66
N GLY A 22 -26.08 25.47 29.73
CA GLY A 22 -26.00 24.19 29.02
C GLY A 22 -25.90 24.34 27.50
N GLY A 23 -26.61 25.31 26.92
CA GLY A 23 -26.50 25.66 25.50
C GLY A 23 -25.12 26.19 25.13
N LEU A 24 -24.56 27.08 25.96
CA LEU A 24 -23.25 27.70 25.74
C LEU A 24 -22.11 26.67 25.88
N VAL A 25 -22.22 25.75 26.84
CA VAL A 25 -21.28 24.62 27.01
C VAL A 25 -21.33 23.66 25.82
N ARG A 26 -22.52 23.39 25.26
CA ARG A 26 -22.66 22.59 24.03
C ARG A 26 -22.02 23.28 22.83
N LEU A 27 -22.21 24.59 22.70
CA LEU A 27 -21.58 25.37 21.63
C LEU A 27 -20.05 25.35 21.75
N GLY A 28 -19.52 25.55 22.97
CA GLY A 28 -18.10 25.46 23.24
C GLY A 28 -17.52 24.07 22.93
N LYS A 29 -18.24 22.98 23.27
CA LYS A 29 -17.87 21.62 22.88
C LYS A 29 -17.86 21.41 21.36
N ILE A 30 -18.83 21.99 20.65
CA ILE A 30 -18.89 21.92 19.18
C ILE A 30 -17.71 22.68 18.57
N CYS A 31 -17.42 23.90 19.04
CA CYS A 31 -16.26 24.66 18.58
C CYS A 31 -14.94 23.92 18.85
N LEU A 32 -14.82 23.27 20.02
CA LEU A 32 -13.65 22.49 20.36
C LEU A 32 -13.53 21.23 19.48
N LEU A 33 -14.63 20.53 19.21
CA LEU A 33 -14.66 19.42 18.26
C LEU A 33 -14.27 19.85 16.84
N LEU A 34 -14.80 20.99 16.38
CA LEU A 34 -14.53 21.53 15.05
C LEU A 34 -13.04 21.89 14.88
N LEU A 35 -12.36 22.23 15.98
CA LEU A 35 -10.92 22.50 15.98
C LEU A 35 -10.07 21.22 16.11
N VAL A 36 -10.51 20.23 16.89
CA VAL A 36 -9.76 18.98 17.12
C VAL A 36 -9.83 18.00 15.94
N VAL A 37 -11.01 17.87 15.32
CA VAL A 37 -11.23 16.95 14.19
C VAL A 37 -10.27 17.17 13.00
N PRO A 38 -10.06 18.39 12.47
CA PRO A 38 -9.15 18.59 11.35
C PRO A 38 -7.70 18.23 11.69
N VAL A 39 -7.24 18.54 12.91
CA VAL A 39 -5.90 18.19 13.39
C VAL A 39 -5.70 16.67 13.42
N VAL A 40 -6.69 15.94 13.94
CA VAL A 40 -6.67 14.47 13.95
C VAL A 40 -6.63 13.92 12.52
N VAL A 41 -7.44 14.44 11.61
CA VAL A 41 -7.45 14.02 10.20
C VAL A 41 -6.09 14.22 9.53
N GLU A 42 -5.42 15.35 9.76
CA GLU A 42 -4.07 15.57 9.19
C GLU A 42 -3.02 14.61 9.74
N ILE A 43 -3.08 14.31 11.04
CA ILE A 43 -2.16 13.35 11.68
C ILE A 43 -2.34 11.95 11.08
N TYR A 44 -3.58 11.51 10.82
CA TYR A 44 -3.86 10.18 10.25
C TYR A 44 -3.71 10.10 8.73
N LYS A 45 -3.78 11.21 7.98
CA LYS A 45 -3.53 11.21 6.52
C LYS A 45 -2.08 10.88 6.16
N LYS A 46 -1.12 11.36 6.94
CA LYS A 46 0.33 11.12 6.72
C LYS A 46 0.72 9.63 6.76
N PRO A 47 0.37 8.84 7.80
CA PRO A 47 0.71 7.42 7.84
C PRO A 47 -0.01 6.59 6.78
N LEU A 48 -1.16 7.04 6.27
CA LEU A 48 -1.87 6.36 5.17
C LEU A 48 -1.17 6.57 3.82
N ALA A 49 -0.67 7.78 3.56
CA ALA A 49 0.09 8.06 2.34
C ALA A 49 1.39 7.26 2.28
N GLU A 50 2.11 7.18 3.40
CA GLU A 50 3.34 6.39 3.50
C GLU A 50 3.07 4.88 3.34
N GLN A 51 2.00 4.36 3.93
CA GLN A 51 1.57 2.97 3.75
C GLN A 51 1.21 2.66 2.29
N ASN A 52 0.53 3.56 1.60
CA ASN A 52 0.18 3.37 0.19
C ASN A 52 1.44 3.36 -0.69
N ALA A 53 2.38 4.28 -0.45
CA ALA A 53 3.65 4.30 -1.19
C ALA A 53 4.49 3.04 -0.93
N GLN A 54 4.48 2.49 0.28
CA GLN A 54 5.15 1.23 0.60
C GLN A 54 4.47 0.02 -0.07
N ARG A 55 3.13 0.00 -0.13
CA ARG A 55 2.37 -1.04 -0.85
C ARG A 55 2.68 -1.04 -2.33
N GLU A 56 2.73 0.13 -2.95
CA GLU A 56 3.09 0.28 -4.37
C GLU A 56 4.51 -0.23 -4.65
N LYS A 57 5.48 0.15 -3.81
CA LYS A 57 6.86 -0.40 -3.89
C LYS A 57 6.89 -1.92 -3.75
N LEU A 58 6.06 -2.48 -2.87
CA LEU A 58 5.99 -3.92 -2.65
C LEU A 58 5.36 -4.65 -3.85
N GLU A 59 4.36 -4.08 -4.50
CA GLU A 59 3.80 -4.61 -5.75
C GLU A 59 4.81 -4.53 -6.91
N ALA A 60 5.53 -3.42 -7.04
CA ALA A 60 6.61 -3.29 -8.03
C ALA A 60 7.72 -4.33 -7.81
N LEU A 61 8.12 -4.58 -6.57
CA LEU A 61 9.13 -5.60 -6.25
C LEU A 61 8.61 -7.02 -6.53
N LYS A 62 7.32 -7.30 -6.25
CA LYS A 62 6.71 -8.60 -6.55
C LYS A 62 6.70 -8.87 -8.05
N THR A 63 6.29 -7.90 -8.86
CA THR A 63 6.26 -8.05 -10.33
C THR A 63 7.66 -8.26 -10.90
N GLN A 64 8.67 -7.54 -10.41
CA GLN A 64 10.07 -7.77 -10.78
C GLN A 64 10.54 -9.18 -10.39
N ARG A 65 10.23 -9.63 -9.18
CA ARG A 65 10.56 -10.98 -8.71
C ARG A 65 9.91 -12.05 -9.59
N ASP A 66 8.65 -11.88 -9.96
CA ASP A 66 7.92 -12.83 -10.82
C ASP A 66 8.49 -12.88 -12.24
N ALA A 67 8.86 -11.72 -12.81
CA ALA A 67 9.56 -11.66 -14.08
C ALA A 67 10.94 -12.35 -14.05
N LEU A 68 11.68 -12.16 -12.95
CA LEU A 68 12.98 -12.81 -12.75
C LEU A 68 12.82 -14.33 -12.60
N ALA A 69 11.80 -14.78 -11.87
CA ALA A 69 11.51 -16.20 -11.68
C ALA A 69 11.21 -16.89 -13.02
N GLY A 70 10.40 -16.26 -13.88
CA GLY A 70 10.12 -16.79 -15.22
C GLY A 70 11.38 -16.84 -16.11
N THR A 71 12.26 -15.85 -16.02
CA THR A 71 13.54 -15.85 -16.75
C THR A 71 14.47 -16.94 -16.24
N ARG A 72 14.56 -17.11 -14.92
CA ARG A 72 15.31 -18.20 -14.27
C ARG A 72 14.83 -19.56 -14.75
N ASP A 73 13.52 -19.79 -14.78
CA ASP A 73 12.97 -21.09 -15.21
C ASP A 73 13.30 -21.40 -16.68
N LYS A 74 13.24 -20.38 -17.56
CA LYS A 74 13.64 -20.51 -18.96
C LYS A 74 15.11 -20.87 -19.09
N LEU A 75 15.99 -20.16 -18.38
CA LEU A 75 17.42 -20.39 -18.42
C LEU A 75 17.79 -21.76 -17.84
N VAL A 76 17.14 -22.19 -16.76
CA VAL A 76 17.33 -23.52 -16.19
C VAL A 76 16.97 -24.61 -17.20
N ARG A 77 15.84 -24.48 -17.92
CA ARG A 77 15.48 -25.43 -18.98
C ARG A 77 16.46 -25.43 -20.14
N GLN A 78 16.92 -24.26 -20.57
CA GLN A 78 17.94 -24.17 -21.62
C GLN A 78 19.25 -24.82 -21.20
N MET A 79 19.68 -24.61 -19.95
CA MET A 79 20.85 -25.28 -19.40
C MET A 79 20.68 -26.80 -19.36
N ASP A 80 19.48 -27.28 -19.02
CA ASP A 80 19.17 -28.71 -18.98
C ASP A 80 19.26 -29.33 -20.39
N TRP A 81 18.68 -28.67 -21.40
CA TRP A 81 18.79 -29.11 -22.80
C TRP A 81 20.22 -29.09 -23.31
N ILE A 82 21.00 -28.06 -23.00
CA ILE A 82 22.42 -27.99 -23.38
C ILE A 82 23.23 -29.13 -22.78
N LYS A 83 22.93 -29.53 -21.54
CA LYS A 83 23.67 -30.58 -20.82
C LYS A 83 23.28 -31.99 -21.26
N ASN A 84 22.00 -32.21 -21.51
CA ASN A 84 21.44 -33.56 -21.66
C ASN A 84 21.06 -33.91 -23.11
N ASP A 85 20.99 -32.94 -24.02
CA ASP A 85 20.53 -33.16 -25.40
C ASP A 85 21.55 -32.68 -26.45
N THR A 86 22.22 -33.63 -27.09
CA THR A 86 23.17 -33.37 -28.18
C THR A 86 22.47 -32.91 -29.46
N ALA A 87 21.22 -33.33 -29.72
CA ALA A 87 20.46 -32.90 -30.90
C ALA A 87 20.04 -31.43 -30.79
N TYR A 88 19.78 -30.94 -29.57
CA TYR A 88 19.53 -29.52 -29.33
C TYR A 88 20.73 -28.63 -29.70
N LEU A 89 21.95 -29.09 -29.41
CA LEU A 89 23.18 -28.37 -29.77
C LEU A 89 23.41 -28.34 -31.29
N GLU A 90 23.19 -29.47 -31.97
CA GLU A 90 23.29 -29.55 -33.43
C GLU A 90 22.26 -28.66 -34.14
N MET A 91 21.02 -28.66 -33.66
CA MET A 91 19.96 -27.81 -34.21
C MET A 91 20.29 -26.32 -34.00
N ARG A 92 20.77 -25.94 -32.80
CA ARG A 92 21.18 -24.56 -32.51
C ARG A 92 22.39 -24.11 -33.33
N ALA A 93 23.36 -24.99 -33.56
CA ALA A 93 24.51 -24.71 -34.41
C ALA A 93 24.10 -24.48 -35.87
N ARG A 94 23.20 -25.33 -36.41
CA ARG A 94 22.65 -25.16 -37.75
C ARG A 94 21.84 -23.87 -37.89
N ASP A 95 21.02 -23.53 -36.90
CA ASP A 95 20.18 -22.33 -36.95
C ASP A 95 21.03 -21.04 -36.87
N HIS A 96 22.11 -21.06 -36.07
CA HIS A 96 23.09 -19.99 -36.02
C HIS A 96 23.81 -19.82 -37.37
N GLU A 97 24.25 -20.91 -37.99
CA GLU A 97 24.85 -20.91 -39.32
C GLU A 97 23.87 -20.38 -40.39
N HIS A 98 22.59 -20.76 -40.31
CA HIS A 98 21.55 -20.28 -41.22
C HIS A 98 21.25 -18.78 -41.07
N MET A 99 21.31 -18.27 -39.83
CA MET A 99 21.17 -16.84 -39.53
C MET A 99 22.36 -16.03 -40.04
N HIS A 100 23.58 -16.55 -39.89
CA HIS A 100 24.78 -15.93 -40.47
C HIS A 100 24.70 -15.87 -41.98
N LYS A 101 24.32 -16.98 -42.65
CA LYS A 101 24.14 -17.00 -44.11
C LYS A 101 23.09 -15.99 -44.55
N LYS A 102 21.92 -15.93 -43.89
CA LYS A 102 20.86 -14.94 -44.20
C LYS A 102 21.31 -13.49 -43.96
N GLY A 103 22.11 -13.22 -42.94
CA GLY A 103 22.71 -11.92 -42.68
C GLY A 103 23.79 -11.53 -43.71
N GLU A 104 24.58 -12.51 -44.17
CA GLU A 104 25.60 -12.33 -45.21
C GLU A 104 25.01 -11.91 -46.57
N TYR A 105 23.81 -12.39 -46.92
CA TYR A 105 23.12 -11.99 -48.17
C TYR A 105 22.69 -10.52 -48.19
N VAL A 106 22.56 -9.85 -47.03
CA VAL A 106 22.13 -8.44 -46.94
C VAL A 106 23.32 -7.47 -47.12
N ILE A 107 24.57 -7.92 -47.04
CA ILE A 107 25.78 -7.07 -47.08
C ILE A 107 26.53 -7.15 -48.42
N ARG A 108 26.01 -7.88 -49.42
CA ARG A 108 26.50 -7.75 -50.81
C ARG A 108 25.78 -6.58 -51.49
N PHE A 109 26.32 -5.39 -51.33
CA PHE A 109 25.98 -4.24 -52.16
C PHE A 109 26.62 -4.44 -53.54
N GLU A 110 25.80 -4.44 -54.60
CA GLU A 110 26.23 -4.13 -55.97
C GLU A 110 26.72 -2.68 -56.08
#